data_AF-A0A538A4I6-F1
#
_entry.id   AF-A0A538A4I6-F1
#
_cell.length_a   1.000
_cell.length_b   1.000
_cell.length_c   1.000
_cell.angle_alpha   90.00
_cell.angle_beta   90.00
_cell.angle_gamma   90.00
#
_symmetry.space_group_name_H-M   'P 1'
#
loop_
_entity.id
_entity.type
_entity.pdbx_description
1 polymer ?
#
loop_
_entity_poly.entity_id
_entity_poly.type
_entity_poly.pdbx_seq_one_letter_code
_entity_poly.pdbx_strand_id
1 'polypeptide(L)'
;MRLLAALFVVTAALALSLPPGALAQVQTLVFDSAPITIGPYGVARDVQLAPSPKVDGYVVAMKASLVDVLGNPVPHTDVMLHHVVFAKLGAPDATCSSVVGYDGRRSPIQTQRFYAEGEEHYSMSLPDGYGYPNRATDTWGLLYMLMNHHDRASTVQIRYTVTYAVGESRTSVEPIWLDVRNCRADPIFNVPGTGGAGSTYSQHASWVAPESGVIVAAGAHLHGGGLSVDVADTSCGSLFTSYPMWGGIEPRPVMHEPGPIAMTGLSDPAGRPVRAGDTLRITATYDNSRPHVRVMGIAILYFAPRAVTSCRVYTSPRPEPTTPELVTVALLKQPAGPPQRVRSTWVADYAFGAQRVTIPRGTRFTWHFAGASQHDVTLATGPVGFASPDLTHGSFSFRFTRPGTYRLFCSLHPSRMTQVIRVR
;
A
#
# COMPACT_ATOMS: atom_id res chain seq x y z
N MET A 1 -91.71 -6.45 18.02
CA MET A 1 -90.42 -6.43 18.74
C MET A 1 -89.57 -7.58 18.23
N ARG A 2 -88.46 -7.25 17.55
CA ARG A 2 -87.22 -7.99 17.27
C ARG A 2 -87.27 -9.53 17.23
N LEU A 3 -86.86 -10.12 16.10
CA LEU A 3 -85.75 -11.09 15.99
C LEU A 3 -85.61 -11.59 14.54
N LEU A 4 -84.53 -11.17 13.86
CA LEU A 4 -84.02 -11.81 12.64
C LEU A 4 -82.52 -11.99 12.85
N ALA A 5 -82.09 -13.24 12.95
CA ALA A 5 -80.70 -13.64 13.06
C ALA A 5 -80.08 -13.66 11.66
N ALA A 6 -78.97 -12.94 11.48
CA ALA A 6 -78.16 -13.00 10.27
C ALA A 6 -76.86 -13.76 10.57
N LEU A 7 -76.68 -14.85 9.85
CA LEU A 7 -75.52 -15.73 9.83
C LEU A 7 -74.35 -15.00 9.15
N PHE A 8 -73.22 -14.82 9.83
CA PHE A 8 -71.96 -14.38 9.21
C PHE A 8 -71.07 -15.60 8.93
N VAL A 9 -70.88 -15.90 7.65
CA VAL A 9 -69.87 -16.85 7.16
C VAL A 9 -68.55 -16.10 7.06
N VAL A 10 -67.55 -16.51 7.85
CA VAL A 10 -66.16 -16.01 7.73
C VAL A 10 -65.44 -16.88 6.72
N THR A 11 -65.12 -16.33 5.56
CA THR A 11 -64.20 -16.92 4.58
C THR A 11 -62.76 -16.62 5.00
N ALA A 12 -62.04 -17.64 5.45
CA ALA A 12 -60.60 -17.56 5.70
C ALA A 12 -59.85 -17.67 4.36
N ALA A 13 -59.26 -16.57 3.89
CA ALA A 13 -58.32 -16.59 2.78
C ALA A 13 -56.93 -17.05 3.29
N LEU A 14 -56.47 -18.21 2.82
CA LEU A 14 -55.08 -18.65 2.98
C LEU A 14 -54.18 -17.74 2.13
N ALA A 15 -53.54 -16.76 2.75
CA ALA A 15 -52.41 -16.07 2.14
C ALA A 15 -51.17 -16.98 2.21
N LEU A 16 -50.84 -17.62 1.09
CA LEU A 16 -49.54 -18.25 0.88
C LEU A 16 -48.46 -17.16 0.94
N SER A 17 -47.76 -17.08 2.07
CA SER A 17 -46.56 -16.26 2.23
C SER A 17 -45.42 -16.94 1.48
N LEU A 18 -45.23 -16.57 0.21
CA LEU A 18 -43.95 -16.76 -0.44
C LEU A 18 -42.91 -15.95 0.35
N PRO A 19 -41.74 -16.51 0.69
CA PRO A 19 -40.66 -15.70 1.27
C PRO A 19 -40.33 -14.57 0.28
N PRO A 20 -40.13 -13.33 0.74
CA PRO A 20 -39.72 -12.25 -0.13
C PRO A 20 -38.41 -12.66 -0.81
N GLY A 21 -38.43 -12.80 -2.14
CA GLY A 21 -37.21 -12.93 -2.91
C GLY A 21 -36.36 -11.70 -2.60
N ALA A 22 -35.16 -11.90 -2.04
CA ALA A 22 -34.23 -10.80 -1.79
C ALA A 22 -33.96 -10.12 -3.12
N LEU A 23 -34.42 -8.88 -3.27
CA LEU A 23 -34.21 -8.10 -4.49
C LEU A 23 -32.71 -7.86 -4.65
N ALA A 24 -32.20 -8.02 -5.86
CA ALA A 24 -30.86 -7.60 -6.23
C ALA A 24 -30.68 -6.13 -5.84
N GLN A 25 -29.69 -5.85 -4.99
CA GLN A 25 -29.48 -4.52 -4.46
C GLN A 25 -27.98 -4.22 -4.38
N VAL A 26 -27.59 -3.07 -4.90
CA VAL A 26 -26.28 -2.47 -4.64
C VAL A 26 -26.46 -1.46 -3.51
N GLN A 27 -25.66 -1.58 -2.46
CA GLN A 27 -25.72 -0.74 -1.27
C GLN A 27 -24.34 -0.21 -0.89
N THR A 28 -24.33 0.91 -0.18
CA THR A 28 -23.11 1.51 0.36
C THR A 28 -22.98 1.15 1.83
N LEU A 29 -21.91 0.46 2.19
CA LEU A 29 -21.56 0.11 3.57
C LEU A 29 -20.39 0.98 4.02
N VAL A 30 -20.41 1.46 5.25
CA VAL A 30 -19.32 2.25 5.84
C VAL A 30 -18.86 1.56 7.12
N PHE A 31 -17.56 1.35 7.23
CA PHE A 31 -16.94 0.70 8.37
C PHE A 31 -15.77 1.55 8.86
N ASP A 32 -15.50 1.44 10.16
CA ASP A 32 -14.35 2.07 10.81
C ASP A 32 -13.51 0.99 11.49
N SER A 33 -12.18 1.12 11.39
CA SER A 33 -11.24 0.25 12.10
C SER A 33 -11.25 0.50 13.61
N ALA A 34 -10.54 -0.33 14.38
CA ALA A 34 -10.21 0.06 15.75
C ALA A 34 -9.33 1.33 15.75
N PRO A 35 -9.39 2.17 16.82
CA PRO A 35 -8.59 3.39 16.91
C PRO A 35 -7.09 3.12 16.90
N ILE A 36 -6.35 3.97 16.20
CA ILE A 36 -4.89 3.94 16.07
C ILE A 36 -4.33 5.23 16.65
N THR A 37 -3.47 5.13 17.66
CA THR A 37 -2.77 6.28 18.24
C THR A 37 -1.36 6.39 17.69
N ILE A 38 -1.00 7.60 17.26
CA ILE A 38 0.27 7.92 16.63
C ILE A 38 0.93 9.03 17.44
N GLY A 39 2.19 8.84 17.81
CA GLY A 39 2.96 9.87 18.52
C GLY A 39 3.21 11.13 17.67
N PRO A 40 3.69 12.22 18.29
CA PRO A 40 4.12 13.42 17.58
C PRO A 40 5.12 13.14 16.47
N TYR A 41 4.87 13.64 15.26
CA TYR A 41 5.74 13.41 14.09
C TYR A 41 6.13 11.94 13.91
N GLY A 42 5.20 11.04 14.25
CA GLY A 42 5.44 9.62 14.37
C GLY A 42 4.85 8.83 13.21
N VAL A 43 5.34 7.61 13.04
CA VAL A 43 4.78 6.63 12.13
C VAL A 43 4.19 5.49 12.94
N ALA A 44 2.91 5.18 12.72
CA ALA A 44 2.27 4.00 13.27
C ALA A 44 2.06 2.99 12.14
N ARG A 45 2.45 1.76 12.37
CA ARG A 45 2.28 0.67 11.42
C ARG A 45 2.05 -0.64 12.16
N ASP A 46 1.01 -1.35 11.75
CA ASP A 46 0.66 -2.64 12.33
C ASP A 46 -0.35 -3.37 11.45
N VAL A 47 -0.83 -4.50 11.94
CA VAL A 47 -1.98 -5.23 11.43
C VAL A 47 -3.10 -5.25 12.46
N GLN A 48 -4.35 -5.22 12.00
CA GLN A 48 -5.52 -5.41 12.87
C GLN A 48 -6.68 -6.06 12.12
N LEU A 49 -7.65 -6.58 12.86
CA LEU A 49 -8.91 -7.05 12.26
C LEU A 49 -9.71 -5.86 11.71
N ALA A 50 -10.41 -6.10 10.61
CA ALA A 50 -11.26 -5.11 9.95
C ALA A 50 -12.70 -5.62 9.92
N PRO A 51 -13.70 -4.80 10.29
CA PRO A 51 -15.10 -5.14 10.05
C PRO A 51 -15.37 -5.55 8.58
N SER A 52 -16.15 -6.60 8.38
CA SER A 52 -16.51 -7.10 7.05
C SER A 52 -18.04 -7.17 6.90
N PRO A 53 -18.58 -7.10 5.66
CA PRO A 53 -19.98 -7.35 5.41
C PRO A 53 -20.43 -8.71 5.97
N LYS A 54 -21.57 -8.72 6.67
CA LYS A 54 -22.13 -9.92 7.34
C LYS A 54 -23.24 -10.59 6.54
N VAL A 55 -23.20 -10.42 5.23
CA VAL A 55 -24.13 -11.04 4.27
C VAL A 55 -23.33 -11.44 3.03
N ASP A 56 -23.68 -12.58 2.44
CA ASP A 56 -23.07 -13.05 1.20
C ASP A 56 -23.32 -12.05 0.06
N GLY A 57 -22.30 -11.80 -0.75
CA GLY A 57 -22.39 -10.83 -1.84
C GLY A 57 -21.04 -10.53 -2.47
N TYR A 58 -20.94 -9.37 -3.09
CA TYR A 58 -19.74 -8.96 -3.81
C TYR A 58 -19.34 -7.53 -3.46
N VAL A 59 -18.06 -7.33 -3.19
CA VAL A 59 -17.45 -6.00 -3.20
C VAL A 59 -17.30 -5.57 -4.66
N VAL A 60 -17.88 -4.43 -5.03
CA VAL A 60 -17.80 -3.90 -6.41
C VAL A 60 -17.00 -2.59 -6.48
N ALA A 61 -16.95 -1.84 -5.39
CA ALA A 61 -16.04 -0.71 -5.24
C ALA A 61 -15.63 -0.55 -3.78
N MET A 62 -14.43 0.01 -3.55
CA MET A 62 -13.91 0.26 -2.22
C MET A 62 -12.97 1.46 -2.23
N LYS A 63 -13.05 2.29 -1.18
CA LYS A 63 -12.14 3.40 -0.91
C LYS A 63 -11.87 3.52 0.58
N ALA A 64 -10.71 4.04 0.97
CA ALA A 64 -10.35 4.30 2.36
C ALA A 64 -10.07 5.79 2.61
N SER A 65 -10.26 6.22 3.86
CA SER A 65 -9.92 7.54 4.35
C SER A 65 -9.65 7.49 5.84
N LEU A 66 -9.24 8.62 6.42
CA LEU A 66 -9.07 8.75 7.86
C LEU A 66 -10.17 9.60 8.47
N VAL A 67 -10.61 9.18 9.65
CA VAL A 67 -11.51 9.96 10.51
C VAL A 67 -10.97 10.01 11.93
N ASP A 68 -11.35 11.04 12.67
CA ASP A 68 -11.10 11.09 14.12
C ASP A 68 -12.08 10.16 14.86
N VAL A 69 -11.93 10.04 16.18
CA VAL A 69 -12.79 9.20 17.03
C VAL A 69 -14.25 9.66 17.11
N LEU A 70 -14.56 10.87 16.61
CA LEU A 70 -15.92 11.40 16.49
C LEU A 70 -16.50 11.18 15.08
N GLY A 71 -15.72 10.61 14.17
CA GLY A 71 -16.09 10.33 12.79
C GLY A 71 -15.90 11.50 11.82
N ASN A 72 -15.23 12.59 12.22
CA ASN A 72 -14.91 13.71 11.35
C ASN A 72 -13.75 13.35 10.41
N PRO A 73 -13.78 13.75 9.12
CA PRO A 73 -12.67 13.53 8.21
C PRO A 73 -11.36 14.15 8.70
N VAL A 74 -10.26 13.39 8.63
CA VAL A 74 -8.91 13.88 8.94
C VAL A 74 -8.18 14.13 7.62
N PRO A 75 -7.73 15.36 7.35
CA PRO A 75 -6.96 15.68 6.15
C PRO A 75 -5.61 14.94 6.12
N HIS A 76 -5.13 14.59 4.92
CA HIS A 76 -3.83 13.95 4.74
C HIS A 76 -2.65 14.81 5.23
N THR A 77 -2.83 16.13 5.26
CA THR A 77 -1.86 17.09 5.81
C THR A 77 -1.72 17.03 7.33
N ASP A 78 -2.69 16.43 8.02
CA ASP A 78 -2.68 16.28 9.48
C ASP A 78 -2.19 14.89 9.86
N VAL A 79 -2.92 13.86 9.41
CA VAL A 79 -2.49 12.46 9.49
C VAL A 79 -2.61 11.89 8.10
N MET A 80 -1.48 11.43 7.56
CA MET A 80 -1.41 10.83 6.25
C MET A 80 -1.71 9.34 6.35
N LEU A 81 -2.61 8.86 5.50
CA LEU A 81 -2.70 7.44 5.15
C LEU A 81 -1.58 7.17 4.13
N HIS A 82 -0.44 6.69 4.62
CA HIS A 82 0.72 6.41 3.76
C HIS A 82 0.51 5.10 2.99
N HIS A 83 -0.01 4.06 3.65
CA HIS A 83 -0.63 2.92 2.97
C HIS A 83 -1.61 2.17 3.87
N VAL A 84 -2.60 1.54 3.24
CA VAL A 84 -3.47 0.53 3.80
C VAL A 84 -3.59 -0.64 2.83
N VAL A 85 -3.58 -1.87 3.34
CA VAL A 85 -3.82 -3.09 2.57
C VAL A 85 -4.86 -3.93 3.30
N PHE A 86 -5.96 -4.22 2.63
CA PHE A 86 -7.00 -5.12 3.11
C PHE A 86 -6.77 -6.54 2.59
N ALA A 87 -6.96 -7.51 3.49
CA ALA A 87 -6.82 -8.91 3.18
C ALA A 87 -7.97 -9.74 3.77
N LYS A 88 -8.37 -10.79 3.05
CA LYS A 88 -9.25 -11.84 3.57
C LYS A 88 -8.40 -12.88 4.28
N LEU A 89 -8.67 -13.09 5.56
CA LEU A 89 -7.90 -14.01 6.41
C LEU A 89 -8.38 -15.45 6.19
N GLY A 90 -7.44 -16.38 6.10
CA GLY A 90 -7.69 -17.80 5.80
C GLY A 90 -7.91 -18.11 4.32
N ALA A 91 -7.85 -17.10 3.44
CA ALA A 91 -7.92 -17.28 1.99
C ALA A 91 -6.52 -17.25 1.35
N PRO A 92 -6.27 -18.05 0.30
CA PRO A 92 -4.99 -18.08 -0.39
C PRO A 92 -4.76 -16.80 -1.20
N ASP A 93 -3.52 -16.32 -1.21
CA ASP A 93 -3.07 -15.22 -2.09
C ASP A 93 -2.39 -15.83 -3.33
N ALA A 94 -2.78 -15.35 -4.52
CA ALA A 94 -2.32 -15.90 -5.80
C ALA A 94 -0.80 -15.83 -6.00
N THR A 95 -0.10 -14.98 -5.25
CA THR A 95 1.31 -14.66 -5.46
C THR A 95 2.21 -14.96 -4.27
N CYS A 96 1.61 -15.23 -3.10
CA CYS A 96 2.34 -15.43 -1.85
C CYS A 96 1.68 -16.50 -0.98
N SER A 97 2.43 -17.55 -0.63
CA SER A 97 1.94 -18.56 0.32
C SER A 97 1.92 -18.07 1.78
N SER A 98 2.72 -17.05 2.11
CA SER A 98 2.77 -16.40 3.43
C SER A 98 3.44 -15.03 3.30
N VAL A 99 2.97 -14.05 4.07
CA VAL A 99 3.51 -12.69 4.13
C VAL A 99 4.42 -12.54 5.35
N VAL A 100 5.61 -11.95 5.18
CA VAL A 100 6.48 -11.56 6.30
C VAL A 100 5.99 -10.23 6.87
N GLY A 101 5.61 -10.21 8.14
CA GLY A 101 5.13 -9.02 8.86
C GLY A 101 6.23 -8.01 9.17
N TYR A 102 5.84 -6.86 9.74
CA TYR A 102 6.80 -5.83 10.18
C TYR A 102 7.76 -6.33 11.27
N ASP A 103 7.37 -7.35 12.04
CA ASP A 103 8.21 -8.02 13.04
C ASP A 103 9.24 -9.00 12.44
N GLY A 104 9.27 -9.12 11.10
CA GLY A 104 10.14 -10.04 10.37
C GLY A 104 9.69 -11.50 10.42
N ARG A 105 8.55 -11.81 11.04
CA ARG A 105 8.00 -13.17 11.13
C ARG A 105 7.03 -13.43 10.00
N ARG A 106 6.97 -14.68 9.54
CA ARG A 106 5.99 -15.13 8.55
C ARG A 106 4.63 -15.26 9.22
N SER A 107 3.58 -14.74 8.56
CA SER A 107 2.21 -14.95 8.98
C SER A 107 1.88 -16.45 8.99
N PRO A 108 1.32 -16.98 10.08
CA PRO A 108 0.89 -18.37 10.17
C PRO A 108 -0.44 -18.62 9.45
N ILE A 109 -1.16 -17.56 9.11
CA ILE A 109 -2.44 -17.62 8.39
C ILE A 109 -2.24 -17.16 6.95
N GLN A 110 -2.95 -17.80 6.02
CA GLN A 110 -3.05 -17.32 4.65
C GLN A 110 -3.86 -16.02 4.62
N THR A 111 -3.45 -15.08 3.76
CA THR A 111 -4.06 -13.76 3.68
C THR A 111 -4.14 -13.32 2.22
N GLN A 112 -5.33 -13.39 1.61
CA GLN A 112 -5.55 -12.92 0.25
C GLN A 112 -5.67 -11.39 0.26
N ARG A 113 -4.65 -10.68 -0.23
CA ARG A 113 -4.71 -9.22 -0.37
C ARG A 113 -5.67 -8.88 -1.52
N PHE A 114 -6.68 -8.06 -1.26
CA PHE A 114 -7.74 -7.79 -2.24
C PHE A 114 -8.00 -6.32 -2.52
N TYR A 115 -7.50 -5.43 -1.67
CA TYR A 115 -7.61 -3.98 -1.86
C TYR A 115 -6.45 -3.28 -1.16
N ALA A 116 -5.95 -2.19 -1.74
CA ALA A 116 -4.95 -1.34 -1.12
C ALA A 116 -5.05 0.09 -1.66
N GLU A 117 -4.56 1.04 -0.88
CA GLU A 117 -4.48 2.46 -1.21
C GLU A 117 -3.37 3.11 -0.39
N GLY A 118 -2.73 4.14 -0.94
CA GLY A 118 -1.81 5.01 -0.24
C GLY A 118 -2.04 6.48 -0.57
N GLU A 119 -0.95 7.24 -0.63
CA GLU A 119 -0.97 8.66 -1.01
C GLU A 119 -1.59 8.94 -2.39
N GLU A 120 -1.62 7.94 -3.27
CA GLU A 120 -2.24 8.03 -4.59
C GLU A 120 -3.78 8.03 -4.56
N HIS A 121 -4.38 7.87 -3.39
CA HIS A 121 -5.83 7.89 -3.20
C HIS A 121 -6.60 6.93 -4.14
N TYR A 122 -6.01 5.76 -4.42
CA TYR A 122 -6.60 4.76 -5.31
C TYR A 122 -7.94 4.29 -4.75
N SER A 123 -8.99 4.35 -5.58
CA SER A 123 -10.28 3.72 -5.29
C SER A 123 -10.50 2.55 -6.22
N MET A 124 -10.77 1.37 -5.66
CA MET A 124 -11.17 0.21 -6.46
C MET A 124 -12.58 0.44 -7.02
N SER A 125 -12.74 0.23 -8.33
CA SER A 125 -14.04 0.23 -9.00
C SER A 125 -14.03 -0.85 -10.09
N LEU A 126 -14.77 -1.94 -9.86
CA LEU A 126 -14.89 -3.05 -10.80
C LEU A 126 -15.95 -2.71 -11.87
N PRO A 127 -15.73 -3.08 -13.15
CA PRO A 127 -16.74 -2.89 -14.18
C PRO A 127 -18.05 -3.62 -13.86
N ASP A 128 -19.16 -3.11 -14.38
CA ASP A 128 -20.47 -3.74 -14.22
C ASP A 128 -20.45 -5.23 -14.61
N GLY A 129 -21.16 -6.04 -13.83
CA GLY A 129 -21.18 -7.51 -13.99
C GLY A 129 -20.04 -8.24 -13.29
N TYR A 130 -19.00 -7.55 -12.81
CA TYR A 130 -17.93 -8.14 -11.99
C TYR A 130 -18.07 -7.81 -10.50
N GLY A 131 -17.44 -8.62 -9.65
CA GLY A 131 -17.43 -8.42 -8.21
C GLY A 131 -16.40 -9.30 -7.50
N TYR A 132 -15.78 -8.80 -6.42
CA TYR A 132 -14.94 -9.61 -5.55
C TYR A 132 -15.83 -10.32 -4.51
N PRO A 133 -15.89 -11.67 -4.51
CA PRO A 133 -16.83 -12.42 -3.68
C PRO A 133 -16.50 -12.29 -2.20
N ASN A 134 -17.53 -12.13 -1.37
CA ASN A 134 -17.42 -12.11 0.08
C ASN A 134 -18.58 -12.90 0.72
N ARG A 135 -18.25 -13.77 1.66
CA ARG A 135 -19.21 -14.49 2.49
C ARG A 135 -19.45 -13.75 3.79
N ALA A 136 -20.63 -13.92 4.38
CA ALA A 136 -20.97 -13.40 5.71
C ALA A 136 -20.00 -13.84 6.81
N THR A 137 -19.36 -15.00 6.62
CA THR A 137 -18.37 -15.60 7.52
C THR A 137 -16.93 -15.18 7.24
N ASP A 138 -16.67 -14.46 6.14
CA ASP A 138 -15.31 -14.02 5.80
C ASP A 138 -14.82 -13.00 6.84
N THR A 139 -13.58 -13.20 7.28
CA THR A 139 -12.89 -12.29 8.19
C THR A 139 -11.90 -11.45 7.41
N TRP A 140 -11.96 -10.14 7.59
CA TRP A 140 -11.00 -9.22 6.99
C TRP A 140 -9.97 -8.78 8.01
N GLY A 141 -8.75 -8.57 7.54
CA GLY A 141 -7.70 -7.85 8.25
C GLY A 141 -7.25 -6.67 7.41
N LEU A 142 -6.64 -5.69 8.07
CA LEU A 142 -5.93 -4.63 7.39
C LEU A 142 -4.51 -4.50 7.96
N LEU A 143 -3.56 -4.25 7.07
CA LEU A 143 -2.23 -3.76 7.37
C LEU A 143 -2.21 -2.28 7.07
N TYR A 144 -1.58 -1.48 7.94
CA TYR A 144 -1.52 -0.03 7.75
C TYR A 144 -0.13 0.55 8.01
N MET A 145 0.09 1.74 7.46
CA MET A 145 1.09 2.70 7.88
C MET A 145 0.49 4.10 7.80
N LEU A 146 0.46 4.80 8.94
CA LEU A 146 -0.04 6.15 9.09
C LEU A 146 1.08 7.06 9.58
N MET A 147 1.10 8.30 9.11
CA MET A 147 2.10 9.30 9.51
C MET A 147 1.42 10.53 10.10
N ASN A 148 1.77 10.87 11.33
CA ASN A 148 1.22 12.04 12.01
C ASN A 148 2.12 13.25 11.76
N HIS A 149 1.60 14.29 11.10
CA HIS A 149 2.33 15.52 10.80
C HIS A 149 2.18 16.60 11.90
N HIS A 150 1.55 16.27 13.04
CA HIS A 150 1.44 17.17 14.18
C HIS A 150 2.53 16.94 15.24
N ASP A 151 2.80 17.97 16.02
CA ASP A 151 3.69 17.97 17.19
C ASP A 151 3.05 17.37 18.46
N ARG A 152 1.82 16.88 18.34
CA ARG A 152 1.06 16.20 19.39
C ARG A 152 0.60 14.84 18.91
N ALA A 153 0.26 13.95 19.84
CA ALA A 153 -0.29 12.66 19.49
C ALA A 153 -1.67 12.82 18.84
N SER A 154 -1.95 11.95 17.86
CA SER A 154 -3.22 11.90 17.13
C SER A 154 -3.82 10.51 17.27
N THR A 155 -5.14 10.42 17.45
CA THR A 155 -5.87 9.16 17.45
C THR A 155 -6.91 9.20 16.33
N VAL A 156 -6.80 8.27 15.39
CA VAL A 156 -7.63 8.20 14.19
C VAL A 156 -8.16 6.79 13.97
N GLN A 157 -9.15 6.64 13.08
CA GLN A 157 -9.62 5.37 12.56
C GLN A 157 -9.51 5.39 11.03
N ILE A 158 -9.26 4.23 10.45
CA ILE A 158 -9.35 4.04 9.00
C ILE A 158 -10.83 3.77 8.69
N ARG A 159 -11.48 4.73 8.03
CA ARG A 159 -12.83 4.58 7.50
C ARG A 159 -12.74 4.04 6.09
N TYR A 160 -13.57 3.05 5.75
CA TYR A 160 -13.67 2.57 4.38
C TYR A 160 -15.11 2.44 3.95
N THR A 161 -15.37 2.89 2.73
CA THR A 161 -16.67 2.81 2.07
C THR A 161 -16.63 1.66 1.07
N VAL A 162 -17.59 0.76 1.20
CA VAL A 162 -17.72 -0.45 0.37
C VAL A 162 -19.03 -0.36 -0.39
N THR A 163 -18.95 -0.29 -1.72
CA THR A 163 -20.12 -0.53 -2.57
C THR A 163 -20.27 -2.04 -2.72
N TYR A 164 -21.41 -2.56 -2.28
CA TYR A 164 -21.64 -3.97 -2.06
C TYR A 164 -22.91 -4.46 -2.77
N ALA A 165 -22.80 -5.50 -3.57
CA ALA A 165 -23.91 -6.13 -4.28
C ALA A 165 -24.41 -7.37 -3.52
N VAL A 166 -25.72 -7.45 -3.30
CA VAL A 166 -26.41 -8.57 -2.65
C VAL A 166 -27.61 -9.04 -3.48
N GLY A 167 -27.99 -10.31 -3.34
CA GLY A 167 -29.17 -10.87 -4.02
C GLY A 167 -29.01 -11.06 -5.53
N GLU A 168 -27.79 -10.92 -6.06
CA GLU A 168 -27.47 -11.13 -7.48
C GLU A 168 -26.18 -11.93 -7.67
N SER A 169 -26.07 -12.59 -8.81
CA SER A 169 -24.85 -13.27 -9.24
C SER A 169 -24.01 -12.33 -10.08
N ARG A 170 -22.70 -12.32 -9.85
CA ARG A 170 -21.71 -11.55 -10.62
C ARG A 170 -20.56 -12.45 -11.03
N THR A 171 -19.84 -12.06 -12.08
CA THR A 171 -18.58 -12.71 -12.44
C THR A 171 -17.55 -12.41 -11.37
N SER A 172 -17.07 -13.46 -10.69
CA SER A 172 -16.09 -13.31 -9.62
C SER A 172 -14.75 -12.84 -10.18
N VAL A 173 -14.10 -11.92 -9.47
CA VAL A 173 -12.70 -11.57 -9.71
C VAL A 173 -11.82 -12.08 -8.58
N GLU A 174 -10.63 -12.56 -8.93
CA GLU A 174 -9.54 -12.89 -8.02
C GLU A 174 -8.48 -11.77 -8.06
N PRO A 175 -8.07 -11.24 -6.90
CA PRO A 175 -6.99 -10.26 -6.85
C PRO A 175 -5.62 -10.93 -7.03
N ILE A 176 -4.83 -10.42 -7.98
CA ILE A 176 -3.44 -10.79 -8.20
C ILE A 176 -2.55 -9.64 -7.73
N TRP A 177 -1.82 -9.85 -6.64
CA TRP A 177 -0.88 -8.87 -6.09
C TRP A 177 0.52 -9.04 -6.65
N LEU A 178 0.96 -8.15 -7.53
CA LEU A 178 2.31 -8.14 -8.08
C LEU A 178 3.16 -7.09 -7.38
N ASP A 179 4.41 -7.46 -7.07
CA ASP A 179 5.33 -6.59 -6.34
C ASP A 179 6.78 -6.99 -6.65
N VAL A 180 7.64 -6.01 -6.90
CA VAL A 180 9.08 -6.21 -7.15
C VAL A 180 9.86 -6.78 -5.94
N ARG A 181 9.24 -6.80 -4.76
CA ARG A 181 9.73 -7.34 -3.47
C ARG A 181 8.62 -8.08 -2.70
N ASN A 182 7.78 -8.82 -3.42
CA ASN A 182 6.56 -9.46 -2.91
C ASN A 182 6.72 -10.27 -1.61
N CYS A 183 5.58 -10.54 -0.98
CA CYS A 183 5.40 -11.35 0.24
C CYS A 183 5.98 -10.72 1.51
N ARG A 184 5.96 -9.39 1.61
CA ARG A 184 6.44 -8.60 2.76
C ARG A 184 5.44 -7.48 3.09
N ALA A 185 5.31 -7.18 4.37
CA ALA A 185 4.59 -6.02 4.89
C ALA A 185 5.26 -4.68 4.51
N ASP A 186 6.59 -4.71 4.32
CA ASP A 186 7.42 -3.56 3.95
C ASP A 186 8.28 -3.94 2.71
N PRO A 187 7.69 -3.99 1.50
CA PRO A 187 8.35 -4.48 0.29
C PRO A 187 9.22 -3.40 -0.39
N ILE A 188 10.16 -2.84 0.36
CA ILE A 188 10.95 -1.68 -0.08
C ILE A 188 12.21 -2.03 -0.87
N PHE A 189 12.65 -1.11 -1.72
CA PHE A 189 14.00 -1.08 -2.30
C PHE A 189 14.55 0.35 -2.36
N ASN A 190 15.80 0.51 -2.82
CA ASN A 190 16.47 1.81 -2.91
C ASN A 190 16.94 2.09 -4.34
N VAL A 191 16.74 3.32 -4.79
CA VAL A 191 17.32 3.90 -5.99
C VAL A 191 18.60 4.66 -5.61
N PRO A 192 19.77 4.27 -6.12
CA PRO A 192 21.03 4.89 -5.71
C PRO A 192 21.12 6.39 -6.01
N GLY A 193 20.46 6.87 -7.06
CA GLY A 193 20.51 8.28 -7.45
C GLY A 193 21.81 8.71 -8.08
N THR A 194 22.43 7.80 -8.83
CA THR A 194 23.81 7.94 -9.27
C THR A 194 23.98 8.00 -10.78
N GLY A 195 22.89 7.97 -11.54
CA GLY A 195 22.90 7.84 -13.00
C GLY A 195 22.97 9.17 -13.76
N GLY A 196 22.73 10.31 -13.11
CA GLY A 196 22.71 11.64 -13.75
C GLY A 196 21.35 12.01 -14.35
N ALA A 197 21.27 13.20 -14.95
CA ALA A 197 20.02 13.75 -15.46
C ALA A 197 19.36 12.83 -16.51
N GLY A 198 18.06 12.56 -16.35
CA GLY A 198 17.28 11.71 -17.25
C GLY A 198 17.55 10.20 -17.14
N SER A 199 18.44 9.78 -16.25
CA SER A 199 18.67 8.36 -16.00
C SER A 199 17.52 7.74 -15.19
N THR A 200 17.26 6.46 -15.43
CA THR A 200 16.24 5.69 -14.70
C THR A 200 16.84 4.53 -13.94
N TYR A 201 16.09 4.00 -12.98
CA TYR A 201 16.39 2.78 -12.26
C TYR A 201 15.13 1.95 -12.17
N SER A 202 15.21 0.68 -12.57
CA SER A 202 14.05 -0.22 -12.55
C SER A 202 14.32 -1.47 -11.74
N GLN A 203 13.27 -1.97 -11.10
CA GLN A 203 13.22 -3.30 -10.51
C GLN A 203 12.07 -4.07 -11.14
N HIS A 204 12.17 -5.39 -11.14
CA HIS A 204 11.15 -6.24 -11.72
C HIS A 204 11.00 -7.55 -10.95
N ALA A 205 9.83 -8.16 -11.08
CA ALA A 205 9.54 -9.51 -10.66
C ALA A 205 8.59 -10.16 -11.68
N SER A 206 8.53 -11.49 -11.67
CA SER A 206 7.69 -12.26 -12.60
C SER A 206 6.80 -13.23 -11.84
N TRP A 207 5.61 -13.45 -12.38
CA TRP A 207 4.62 -14.41 -11.90
C TRP A 207 4.05 -15.16 -13.11
N VAL A 208 3.83 -16.46 -12.95
CA VAL A 208 3.27 -17.31 -14.02
C VAL A 208 1.80 -17.52 -13.73
N ALA A 209 0.94 -17.20 -14.70
CA ALA A 209 -0.50 -17.38 -14.56
C ALA A 209 -0.84 -18.87 -14.46
N PRO A 210 -1.46 -19.35 -13.37
CA PRO A 210 -1.81 -20.76 -13.23
C PRO A 210 -2.99 -21.17 -14.12
N GLU A 211 -3.82 -20.20 -14.52
CA GLU A 211 -4.99 -20.42 -15.36
C GLU A 211 -5.23 -19.26 -16.33
N SER A 212 -6.11 -19.49 -17.31
CA SER A 212 -6.50 -18.51 -18.32
C SER A 212 -7.63 -17.60 -17.83
N GLY A 213 -7.60 -16.33 -18.22
CA GLY A 213 -8.66 -15.38 -17.87
C GLY A 213 -8.42 -13.99 -18.43
N VAL A 214 -9.07 -13.00 -17.81
CA VAL A 214 -8.92 -11.59 -18.18
C VAL A 214 -8.72 -10.68 -16.97
N ILE A 215 -7.90 -9.65 -17.12
CA ILE A 215 -7.77 -8.55 -16.16
C ILE A 215 -8.82 -7.50 -16.49
N VAL A 216 -9.73 -7.22 -15.55
CA VAL A 216 -10.86 -6.28 -15.77
C VAL A 216 -10.70 -4.96 -15.04
N ALA A 217 -9.86 -4.92 -14.01
CA ALA A 217 -9.45 -3.70 -13.34
C ALA A 217 -8.03 -3.86 -12.80
N ALA A 218 -7.35 -2.74 -12.58
CA ALA A 218 -6.04 -2.72 -11.90
C ALA A 218 -5.75 -1.37 -11.25
N GLY A 219 -4.87 -1.41 -10.25
CA GLY A 219 -4.26 -0.25 -9.60
C GLY A 219 -2.76 -0.50 -9.38
N ALA A 220 -2.02 0.55 -9.05
CA ALA A 220 -0.60 0.46 -8.73
C ALA A 220 -0.21 1.47 -7.65
N HIS A 221 0.96 1.26 -7.05
CA HIS A 221 1.50 2.10 -6.01
C HIS A 221 3.02 2.33 -6.20
N LEU A 222 3.44 3.58 -6.03
CA LEU A 222 4.83 4.07 -6.10
C LEU A 222 5.05 5.10 -5.00
N HIS A 223 6.32 5.37 -4.69
CA HIS A 223 6.73 6.47 -3.83
C HIS A 223 7.31 7.63 -4.67
N GLY A 224 7.79 8.67 -3.98
CA GLY A 224 8.53 9.78 -4.57
C GLY A 224 9.61 9.36 -5.57
N GLY A 225 9.70 10.10 -6.68
CA GLY A 225 10.61 9.80 -7.80
C GLY A 225 10.14 8.71 -8.77
N GLY A 226 8.99 8.09 -8.51
CA GLY A 226 8.40 7.08 -9.39
C GLY A 226 8.08 7.63 -10.78
N LEU A 227 8.25 6.81 -11.82
CA LEU A 227 7.94 7.16 -13.21
C LEU A 227 6.84 6.27 -13.79
N SER A 228 6.83 4.99 -13.45
CA SER A 228 5.76 4.06 -13.84
C SER A 228 5.83 2.72 -13.11
N VAL A 229 4.68 2.04 -13.07
CA VAL A 229 4.60 0.59 -12.85
C VAL A 229 4.01 -0.02 -14.11
N ASP A 230 4.76 -0.88 -14.79
CA ASP A 230 4.28 -1.63 -15.95
C ASP A 230 4.07 -3.10 -15.60
N VAL A 231 2.93 -3.65 -15.98
CA VAL A 231 2.65 -5.09 -15.96
C VAL A 231 2.54 -5.54 -17.41
N ALA A 232 3.51 -6.33 -17.85
CA ALA A 232 3.59 -6.86 -19.19
C ALA A 232 3.57 -8.39 -19.19
N ASP A 233 2.87 -8.98 -20.14
CA ASP A 233 3.09 -10.37 -20.48
C ASP A 233 4.34 -10.46 -21.36
N THR A 234 5.30 -11.28 -20.94
CA THR A 234 6.59 -11.42 -21.63
C THR A 234 6.47 -11.98 -23.06
N SER A 235 5.34 -12.58 -23.44
CA SER A 235 5.10 -13.14 -24.76
C SER A 235 4.58 -12.12 -25.79
N CYS A 236 3.98 -11.01 -25.34
CA CYS A 236 3.22 -10.11 -26.20
C CYS A 236 3.38 -8.61 -25.85
N GLY A 237 3.60 -8.23 -24.59
CA GLY A 237 3.90 -6.86 -24.17
C GLY A 237 3.00 -6.33 -23.05
N SER A 238 2.96 -5.01 -22.88
CA SER A 238 2.26 -4.34 -21.77
C SER A 238 0.76 -4.66 -21.76
N LEU A 239 0.30 -5.17 -20.62
CA LEU A 239 -1.10 -5.37 -20.30
C LEU A 239 -1.65 -4.20 -19.50
N PHE A 240 -0.85 -3.48 -18.72
CA PHE A 240 -1.27 -2.31 -17.96
C PHE A 240 -0.03 -1.52 -17.52
N THR A 241 0.03 -0.25 -17.88
CA THR A 241 1.00 0.67 -17.30
C THR A 241 0.28 1.69 -16.43
N SER A 242 0.71 1.84 -15.18
CA SER A 242 0.26 2.91 -14.30
C SER A 242 1.29 4.03 -14.29
N TYR A 243 0.82 5.27 -14.43
CA TYR A 243 1.63 6.47 -14.40
C TYR A 243 1.22 7.36 -13.22
N PRO A 244 2.18 7.95 -12.50
CA PRO A 244 1.88 8.87 -11.41
C PRO A 244 1.43 10.24 -11.91
N MET A 245 0.54 10.87 -11.14
CA MET A 245 0.25 12.30 -11.16
C MET A 245 0.89 12.96 -9.94
N TRP A 246 1.57 14.07 -10.19
CA TRP A 246 2.25 14.85 -9.14
C TRP A 246 1.54 16.18 -8.89
N GLY A 247 1.86 16.82 -7.76
CA GLY A 247 1.25 18.08 -7.33
C GLY A 247 0.67 17.99 -5.93
N GLY A 248 -0.28 18.90 -5.63
CA GLY A 248 -1.02 18.89 -4.38
C GLY A 248 -0.36 19.65 -3.23
N ILE A 249 -0.98 19.58 -2.06
CA ILE A 249 -0.47 20.21 -0.84
C ILE A 249 0.38 19.19 -0.10
N GLU A 250 1.69 19.47 -0.02
CA GLU A 250 2.65 18.66 0.71
C GLU A 250 2.47 18.85 2.24
N PRO A 251 2.26 17.77 3.01
CA PRO A 251 2.19 17.84 4.47
C PRO A 251 3.48 18.37 5.07
N ARG A 252 3.37 19.30 6.03
CA ARG A 252 4.52 19.85 6.75
C ARG A 252 4.52 19.42 8.22
N PRO A 253 5.69 19.05 8.77
CA PRO A 253 6.99 18.96 8.10
C PRO A 253 7.07 17.74 7.16
N VAL A 254 7.96 17.81 6.16
CA VAL A 254 8.23 16.72 5.22
C VAL A 254 8.96 15.59 5.95
N MET A 255 8.31 14.44 6.11
CA MET A 255 8.83 13.31 6.91
C MET A 255 9.37 12.15 6.07
N HIS A 256 8.97 12.08 4.80
CA HIS A 256 9.48 11.18 3.77
C HIS A 256 9.35 11.89 2.42
N GLU A 257 9.89 11.30 1.35
CA GLU A 257 9.66 11.83 0.01
C GLU A 257 8.19 11.56 -0.39
N PRO A 258 7.37 12.60 -0.68
CA PRO A 258 5.95 12.43 -0.95
C PRO A 258 5.69 11.49 -2.11
N GLY A 259 4.64 10.69 -1.98
CA GLY A 259 4.10 9.87 -3.07
C GLY A 259 3.36 10.71 -4.11
N PRO A 260 2.95 10.08 -5.21
CA PRO A 260 2.08 10.71 -6.19
C PRO A 260 0.68 10.95 -5.60
N ILE A 261 0.00 12.02 -6.00
CA ILE A 261 -1.37 12.35 -5.54
C ILE A 261 -2.45 11.50 -6.21
N ALA A 262 -2.09 10.83 -7.31
CA ALA A 262 -2.92 9.86 -7.99
C ALA A 262 -2.08 9.01 -8.94
N MET A 263 -2.62 7.86 -9.34
CA MET A 263 -2.01 6.98 -10.34
C MET A 263 -3.04 6.49 -11.34
N THR A 264 -2.64 6.31 -12.60
CA THR A 264 -3.53 5.73 -13.63
C THR A 264 -3.99 4.34 -13.22
N GLY A 265 -5.30 4.15 -13.09
CA GLY A 265 -5.93 2.84 -12.93
C GLY A 265 -6.38 2.22 -14.26
N LEU A 266 -6.85 0.98 -14.19
CA LEU A 266 -7.51 0.25 -15.26
C LEU A 266 -8.93 -0.11 -14.84
N SER A 267 -9.89 0.08 -15.75
CA SER A 267 -11.23 -0.50 -15.71
C SER A 267 -11.65 -0.82 -17.15
N ASP A 268 -11.85 -2.11 -17.45
CA ASP A 268 -12.15 -2.61 -18.80
C ASP A 268 -13.11 -3.81 -18.70
N PRO A 269 -14.41 -3.64 -19.00
CA PRO A 269 -15.38 -4.74 -18.93
C PRO A 269 -15.11 -5.86 -19.95
N ALA A 270 -14.45 -5.54 -21.08
CA ALA A 270 -14.06 -6.55 -22.06
C ALA A 270 -12.89 -7.39 -21.54
N GLY A 271 -12.02 -6.79 -20.72
CA GLY A 271 -10.92 -7.42 -20.04
C GLY A 271 -9.69 -7.67 -20.94
N ARG A 272 -8.51 -7.69 -20.31
CA ARG A 272 -7.21 -7.90 -20.97
C ARG A 272 -6.79 -9.36 -20.81
N PRO A 273 -6.64 -10.16 -21.89
CA PRO A 273 -6.46 -11.60 -21.81
C PRO A 273 -5.07 -12.00 -21.31
N VAL A 274 -5.04 -13.04 -20.48
CA VAL A 274 -3.84 -13.72 -19.99
C VAL A 274 -4.10 -15.23 -20.07
N ARG A 275 -3.21 -15.99 -20.70
CA ARG A 275 -3.36 -17.44 -20.81
C ARG A 275 -2.68 -18.14 -19.63
N ALA A 276 -3.17 -19.33 -19.32
CA ALA A 276 -2.46 -20.24 -18.43
C ALA A 276 -1.03 -20.47 -18.94
N GLY A 277 -0.04 -20.34 -18.06
CA GLY A 277 1.38 -20.47 -18.36
C GLY A 277 2.06 -19.18 -18.86
N ASP A 278 1.30 -18.13 -19.20
CA ASP A 278 1.90 -16.84 -19.55
C ASP A 278 2.63 -16.25 -18.33
N THR A 279 3.79 -15.62 -18.58
CA THR A 279 4.58 -14.98 -17.54
C THR A 279 4.31 -13.48 -17.55
N LEU A 280 3.68 -12.99 -16.48
CA LEU A 280 3.49 -11.57 -16.23
C LEU A 280 4.69 -11.01 -15.47
N ARG A 281 5.30 -9.96 -16.01
CA ARG A 281 6.40 -9.22 -15.41
C ARG A 281 5.91 -7.86 -14.94
N ILE A 282 6.03 -7.59 -13.65
CA ILE A 282 5.91 -6.25 -13.10
C ILE A 282 7.27 -5.55 -13.20
N THR A 283 7.28 -4.29 -13.63
CA THR A 283 8.47 -3.42 -13.67
C THR A 283 8.13 -2.07 -13.06
N ALA A 284 8.77 -1.75 -11.94
CA ALA A 284 8.68 -0.42 -11.33
C ALA A 284 9.90 0.40 -11.77
N THR A 285 9.66 1.61 -12.29
CA THR A 285 10.69 2.49 -12.84
C THR A 285 10.69 3.82 -12.10
N TYR A 286 11.88 4.28 -11.72
CA TYR A 286 12.13 5.50 -10.96
C TYR A 286 13.15 6.40 -11.65
N ASP A 287 13.09 7.70 -11.38
CA ASP A 287 14.21 8.63 -11.65
C ASP A 287 15.45 8.14 -10.90
N ASN A 288 16.61 8.23 -11.54
CA ASN A 288 17.90 7.86 -10.95
C ASN A 288 18.92 9.01 -11.03
N SER A 289 18.43 10.22 -11.34
CA SER A 289 19.21 11.44 -11.26
C SER A 289 19.56 11.83 -9.82
N ARG A 290 18.72 11.40 -8.86
CA ARG A 290 18.87 11.65 -7.43
C ARG A 290 18.43 10.43 -6.59
N PRO A 291 18.87 10.34 -5.32
CA PRO A 291 18.53 9.20 -4.48
C PRO A 291 17.04 9.16 -4.13
N HIS A 292 16.46 7.97 -4.22
CA HIS A 292 15.13 7.67 -3.67
C HIS A 292 15.27 6.40 -2.82
N VAL A 293 14.80 6.44 -1.57
CA VAL A 293 15.02 5.33 -0.63
C VAL A 293 13.71 4.84 -0.06
N ARG A 294 13.71 3.58 0.35
CA ARG A 294 12.51 2.89 0.84
C ARG A 294 11.33 2.99 -0.14
N VAL A 295 11.60 2.95 -1.44
CA VAL A 295 10.57 3.04 -2.49
C VAL A 295 9.89 1.69 -2.74
N MET A 296 8.66 1.70 -3.26
CA MET A 296 7.88 0.50 -3.57
C MET A 296 7.58 0.35 -5.07
N GLY A 297 7.04 -0.79 -5.48
CA GLY A 297 6.67 -1.04 -6.87
C GLY A 297 5.64 -2.16 -6.95
N ILE A 298 4.37 -1.78 -6.80
CA ILE A 298 3.25 -2.70 -6.58
C ILE A 298 2.19 -2.49 -7.65
N ALA A 299 1.53 -3.57 -8.07
CA ALA A 299 0.29 -3.54 -8.83
C ALA A 299 -0.70 -4.57 -8.28
N ILE A 300 -1.98 -4.21 -8.20
CA ILE A 300 -3.07 -5.14 -7.94
C ILE A 300 -3.91 -5.29 -9.22
N LEU A 301 -4.12 -6.52 -9.66
CA LEU A 301 -4.93 -6.85 -10.83
C LEU A 301 -6.19 -7.60 -10.37
N TYR A 302 -7.34 -7.27 -10.94
CA TYR A 302 -8.58 -8.00 -10.71
C TYR A 302 -8.84 -8.93 -11.88
N PHE A 303 -8.57 -10.21 -11.68
CA PHE A 303 -8.55 -11.26 -12.69
C PHE A 303 -9.84 -12.08 -12.67
N ALA A 304 -10.53 -12.23 -13.80
CA ALA A 304 -11.70 -13.08 -13.95
C ALA A 304 -11.32 -14.33 -14.77
N PRO A 305 -11.31 -15.54 -14.17
CA PRO A 305 -11.03 -16.78 -14.88
C PRO A 305 -12.02 -17.03 -16.03
N ARG A 306 -11.49 -17.29 -17.23
CA ARG A 306 -12.26 -17.72 -18.42
C ARG A 306 -11.32 -18.13 -19.55
N ALA A 307 -11.84 -18.90 -20.51
CA ALA A 307 -11.06 -19.28 -21.69
C ALA A 307 -10.66 -18.05 -22.51
N VAL A 308 -9.36 -17.95 -22.82
CA VAL A 308 -8.79 -16.96 -23.76
C VAL A 308 -7.76 -17.65 -24.65
N THR A 309 -7.65 -17.19 -25.89
CA THR A 309 -6.76 -17.80 -26.91
C THR A 309 -5.81 -16.80 -27.55
N SER A 310 -5.89 -15.52 -27.18
CA SER A 310 -5.04 -14.44 -27.70
C SER A 310 -4.35 -13.70 -26.56
N CYS A 311 -3.22 -13.06 -26.87
CA CYS A 311 -2.68 -11.98 -26.06
C CYS A 311 -2.57 -10.72 -26.94
N ARG A 312 -2.67 -9.53 -26.35
CA ARG A 312 -2.59 -8.24 -27.04
C ARG A 312 -1.88 -7.21 -26.15
N VAL A 313 -1.19 -6.25 -26.79
CA VAL A 313 -0.64 -5.06 -26.12
C VAL A 313 -1.72 -4.01 -25.92
N TYR A 314 -1.72 -3.40 -24.75
CA TYR A 314 -2.60 -2.31 -24.39
C TYR A 314 -1.81 -1.07 -23.99
N THR A 315 -2.34 0.08 -24.34
CA THR A 315 -1.82 1.37 -23.85
C THR A 315 -2.64 1.82 -22.65
N SER A 316 -2.00 2.61 -21.79
CA SER A 316 -2.66 3.27 -20.68
C SER A 316 -2.57 4.79 -20.87
N PRO A 317 -3.59 5.55 -20.43
CA PRO A 317 -3.53 7.00 -20.47
C PRO A 317 -2.41 7.49 -19.56
N ARG A 318 -1.61 8.42 -20.06
CA ARG A 318 -0.58 9.11 -19.29
C ARG A 318 -1.15 10.45 -18.83
N PRO A 319 -1.38 10.64 -17.53
CA PRO A 319 -1.97 11.86 -17.00
C PRO A 319 -0.92 12.97 -16.95
N GLU A 320 -1.30 14.20 -16.64
CA GLU A 320 -0.35 15.29 -16.39
C GLU A 320 -0.70 15.99 -15.06
N PRO A 321 0.29 16.51 -14.30
CA PRO A 321 1.72 16.50 -14.60
C PRO A 321 2.41 15.18 -14.23
N THR A 322 3.24 14.64 -15.13
CA THR A 322 3.99 13.39 -14.90
C THR A 322 5.39 13.57 -14.29
N THR A 323 5.87 14.80 -14.15
CA THR A 323 7.22 15.06 -13.63
C THR A 323 7.22 15.00 -12.10
N PRO A 324 8.05 14.13 -11.47
CA PRO A 324 8.16 14.08 -10.02
C PRO A 324 8.62 15.42 -9.43
N GLU A 325 7.99 15.86 -8.35
CA GLU A 325 8.39 17.09 -7.67
C GLU A 325 9.81 16.96 -7.08
N LEU A 326 10.56 18.07 -7.12
CA LEU A 326 11.87 18.16 -6.48
C LEU A 326 11.70 18.44 -4.99
N VAL A 327 11.38 17.41 -4.22
CA VAL A 327 11.29 17.48 -2.76
C VAL A 327 12.60 17.06 -2.11
N THR A 328 12.99 17.79 -1.05
CA THR A 328 14.14 17.45 -0.22
C THR A 328 13.68 17.14 1.20
N VAL A 329 13.93 15.93 1.67
CA VAL A 329 13.64 15.55 3.07
C VAL A 329 14.69 16.16 3.98
N ALA A 330 14.30 17.21 4.71
CA ALA A 330 15.16 17.84 5.70
C ALA A 330 15.18 17.02 7.02
N LEU A 331 16.28 17.11 7.77
CA LEU A 331 16.31 16.55 9.12
C LEU A 331 15.47 17.43 10.05
N LEU A 332 14.41 16.86 10.62
CA LEU A 332 13.51 17.56 11.56
C LEU A 332 14.22 17.93 12.87
N LYS A 333 15.26 17.17 13.22
CA LYS A 333 16.11 17.39 14.39
C LYS A 333 17.57 17.41 13.97
N GLN A 334 18.32 18.41 14.41
CA GLN A 334 19.75 18.45 14.14
C GLN A 334 20.50 17.41 14.98
N PRO A 335 21.47 16.67 14.39
CA PRO A 335 22.30 15.73 15.14
C PRO A 335 23.08 16.45 16.25
N ALA A 336 23.13 15.87 17.44
CA ALA A 336 23.79 16.43 18.63
C ALA A 336 25.23 15.93 18.80
N GLY A 337 25.95 16.51 19.77
CA GLY A 337 27.30 16.09 20.18
C GLY A 337 28.45 16.52 19.26
N PRO A 338 29.71 16.26 19.64
CA PRO A 338 30.88 16.58 18.82
C PRO A 338 31.05 15.58 17.65
N PRO A 339 31.67 15.98 16.52
CA PRO A 339 32.02 15.06 15.45
C PRO A 339 33.00 13.96 15.91
N GLN A 340 32.70 12.72 15.57
CA GLN A 340 33.51 11.54 15.92
C GLN A 340 34.11 10.87 14.68
N ARG A 341 35.25 10.18 14.85
CA ARG A 341 35.91 9.39 13.79
C ARG A 341 35.84 7.90 14.13
N VAL A 342 34.64 7.34 13.97
CA VAL A 342 34.35 5.92 14.24
C VAL A 342 33.93 5.22 12.95
N ARG A 343 34.04 3.88 12.93
CA ARG A 343 33.59 3.03 11.81
C ARG A 343 32.30 2.27 12.13
N SER A 344 31.78 2.40 13.34
CA SER A 344 30.50 1.83 13.72
C SER A 344 29.83 2.66 14.81
N THR A 345 28.54 2.43 15.01
CA THR A 345 27.74 2.96 16.11
C THR A 345 26.62 2.00 16.48
N TRP A 346 26.03 2.16 17.65
CA TRP A 346 24.76 1.53 18.00
C TRP A 346 23.55 2.35 17.52
N VAL A 347 22.41 1.68 17.40
CA VAL A 347 21.06 2.20 17.14
C VAL A 347 20.11 1.54 18.14
N ALA A 348 19.52 2.33 19.03
CA ALA A 348 18.65 1.83 20.09
C ALA A 348 17.80 2.98 20.66
N ASP A 349 16.63 2.63 21.18
CA ASP A 349 15.79 3.47 22.06
C ASP A 349 15.73 4.94 21.64
N TYR A 350 15.36 5.17 20.38
CA TYR A 350 15.18 6.49 19.76
C TYR A 350 16.46 7.33 19.58
N ALA A 351 17.63 6.69 19.46
CA ALA A 351 18.89 7.37 19.16
C ALA A 351 19.86 6.59 18.25
N PHE A 352 20.66 7.34 17.49
CA PHE A 352 21.94 6.89 16.98
C PHE A 352 23.02 7.24 18.01
N GLY A 353 23.93 6.32 18.33
CA GLY A 353 25.01 6.59 19.27
C GLY A 353 25.92 7.75 18.85
N ALA A 354 26.65 7.59 17.75
CA ALA A 354 27.47 8.63 17.15
C ALA A 354 26.65 9.44 16.13
N GLN A 355 25.98 10.51 16.57
CA GLN A 355 25.12 11.31 15.68
C GLN A 355 25.89 12.16 14.66
N ARG A 356 27.15 12.50 14.91
CA ARG A 356 28.01 13.23 13.97
C ARG A 356 29.28 12.43 13.70
N VAL A 357 29.47 11.99 12.46
CA VAL A 357 30.59 11.13 12.07
C VAL A 357 31.37 11.76 10.92
N THR A 358 32.69 11.61 10.95
CA THR A 358 33.58 11.91 9.81
C THR A 358 34.41 10.68 9.47
N ILE A 359 34.33 10.23 8.23
CA ILE A 359 35.04 9.04 7.72
C ILE A 359 35.74 9.32 6.39
N PRO A 360 36.85 8.65 6.08
CA PRO A 360 37.42 8.65 4.73
C PRO A 360 36.51 7.94 3.72
N ARG A 361 36.55 8.37 2.46
CA ARG A 361 35.97 7.65 1.32
C ARG A 361 36.42 6.18 1.31
N GLY A 362 35.51 5.30 0.94
CA GLY A 362 35.70 3.85 0.91
C GLY A 362 35.48 3.15 2.25
N THR A 363 35.20 3.90 3.32
CA THR A 363 34.88 3.31 4.62
C THR A 363 33.59 2.50 4.55
N ARG A 364 33.65 1.24 5.01
CA ARG A 364 32.47 0.48 5.42
C ARG A 364 32.12 0.90 6.84
N PHE A 365 30.92 1.41 7.04
CA PHE A 365 30.40 1.79 8.36
C PHE A 365 29.30 0.81 8.78
N THR A 366 29.22 0.49 10.07
CA THR A 366 28.25 -0.48 10.60
C THR A 366 27.39 0.13 11.71
N TRP A 367 26.08 -0.07 11.61
CA TRP A 367 25.11 0.24 12.66
C TRP A 367 24.71 -1.06 13.34
N HIS A 368 24.82 -1.11 14.67
CA HIS A 368 24.44 -2.25 15.49
C HIS A 368 23.12 -1.94 16.20
N PHE A 369 22.10 -2.74 15.94
CA PHE A 369 20.77 -2.58 16.52
C PHE A 369 20.70 -3.38 17.82
N ALA A 370 20.25 -2.73 18.89
CA ALA A 370 20.13 -3.33 20.21
C ALA A 370 19.10 -2.56 21.06
N GLY A 371 17.84 -2.51 20.60
CA GLY A 371 16.77 -1.77 21.28
C GLY A 371 15.47 -2.56 21.37
N ALA A 372 14.54 -2.08 22.21
CA ALA A 372 13.20 -2.67 22.32
C ALA A 372 12.28 -2.25 21.16
N SER A 373 12.50 -1.05 20.61
CA SER A 373 11.77 -0.54 19.45
C SER A 373 12.48 -0.88 18.15
N GLN A 374 11.71 -1.05 17.07
CA GLN A 374 12.26 -1.18 15.73
C GLN A 374 12.86 0.15 15.29
N HIS A 375 14.02 0.08 14.63
CA HIS A 375 14.67 1.24 14.05
C HIS A 375 15.21 0.90 12.66
N ASP A 376 15.54 1.93 11.90
CA ASP A 376 16.24 1.82 10.63
C ASP A 376 17.28 2.93 10.48
N VAL A 377 18.07 2.81 9.40
CA VAL A 377 18.98 3.85 8.94
C VAL A 377 18.57 4.22 7.53
N THR A 378 17.96 5.39 7.37
CA THR A 378 17.42 5.83 6.09
C THR A 378 18.03 7.15 5.67
N LEU A 379 18.41 7.27 4.40
CA LEU A 379 18.90 8.52 3.83
C LEU A 379 17.77 9.56 3.77
N ALA A 380 17.97 10.71 4.40
CA ALA A 380 17.16 11.90 4.13
C ALA A 380 17.69 12.62 2.88
N THR A 381 19.00 12.92 2.88
CA THR A 381 19.70 13.52 1.74
C THR A 381 21.16 13.09 1.71
N GLY A 382 21.72 12.95 0.50
CA GLY A 382 23.15 12.71 0.35
C GLY A 382 23.54 12.22 -1.05
N PRO A 383 24.81 11.85 -1.25
CA PRO A 383 25.32 11.45 -2.56
C PRO A 383 24.86 10.09 -3.13
N VAL A 384 24.40 9.16 -2.29
CA VAL A 384 23.96 7.80 -2.71
C VAL A 384 22.84 7.31 -1.81
N GLY A 385 21.74 6.86 -2.42
CA GLY A 385 20.56 6.27 -1.77
C GLY A 385 20.83 4.95 -1.08
N PHE A 386 20.46 4.88 0.20
CA PHE A 386 20.34 3.63 0.94
C PHE A 386 19.34 3.75 2.10
N ALA A 387 18.76 2.61 2.44
CA ALA A 387 18.04 2.40 3.68
C ALA A 387 18.33 0.98 4.20
N SER A 388 18.35 0.80 5.52
CA SER A 388 18.31 -0.54 6.12
C SER A 388 16.88 -1.08 6.14
N PRO A 389 16.68 -2.40 6.30
CA PRO A 389 15.44 -2.93 6.84
C PRO A 389 15.19 -2.38 8.24
N ASP A 390 13.98 -2.58 8.75
CA ASP A 390 13.66 -2.26 10.13
C ASP A 390 14.11 -3.39 11.06
N LEU A 391 14.87 -3.04 12.08
CA LEU A 391 15.57 -3.98 12.95
C LEU A 391 15.42 -3.56 14.41
N THR A 392 15.12 -4.52 15.28
CA THR A 392 15.28 -4.40 16.74
C THR A 392 16.68 -4.81 17.18
N HIS A 393 17.24 -5.82 16.50
CA HIS A 393 18.53 -6.43 16.77
C HIS A 393 19.26 -6.83 15.48
N GLY A 394 20.59 -6.88 15.55
CA GLY A 394 21.45 -7.26 14.43
C GLY A 394 22.32 -6.10 13.95
N SER A 395 22.69 -6.09 12.67
CA SER A 395 23.51 -5.01 12.13
C SER A 395 23.23 -4.71 10.67
N PHE A 396 23.42 -3.46 10.29
CA PHE A 396 23.42 -3.01 8.90
C PHE A 396 24.77 -2.36 8.58
N SER A 397 25.29 -2.58 7.37
CA SER A 397 26.53 -1.93 6.92
C SER A 397 26.38 -1.31 5.54
N PHE A 398 26.94 -0.12 5.38
CA PHE A 398 27.01 0.57 4.09
C PHE A 398 28.46 0.98 3.79
N ARG A 399 28.87 0.90 2.51
CA ARG A 399 30.20 1.33 2.07
C ARG A 399 30.11 2.69 1.39
N PHE A 400 30.70 3.70 2.01
CA PHE A 400 30.66 5.08 1.56
C PHE A 400 31.67 5.36 0.45
N THR A 401 31.30 5.12 -0.81
CA THR A 401 32.21 5.27 -1.96
C THR A 401 32.22 6.66 -2.59
N ARG A 402 31.24 7.52 -2.29
CA ARG A 402 31.15 8.90 -2.79
C ARG A 402 31.36 9.91 -1.66
N PRO A 403 32.31 10.87 -1.78
CA PRO A 403 32.45 11.98 -0.84
C PRO A 403 31.17 12.82 -0.74
N GLY A 404 30.99 13.49 0.40
CA GLY A 404 29.85 14.36 0.64
C GLY A 404 29.24 14.18 2.03
N THR A 405 28.12 14.84 2.26
CA THR A 405 27.39 14.80 3.52
C THR A 405 26.15 13.93 3.36
N TYR A 406 26.08 12.86 4.14
CA TYR A 406 24.92 11.98 4.24
C TYR A 406 24.16 12.37 5.49
N ARG A 407 22.92 12.83 5.32
CA ARG A 407 21.95 13.10 6.38
C ARG A 407 21.04 11.90 6.49
N LEU A 408 21.03 11.27 7.65
CA LEU A 408 20.33 10.03 7.93
C LEU A 408 19.32 10.27 9.04
N PHE A 409 18.24 9.51 9.01
CA PHE A 409 17.20 9.52 10.04
C PHE A 409 16.63 8.11 10.22
N CYS A 410 15.85 7.92 11.28
CA CYS A 410 14.99 6.75 11.40
C CYS A 410 13.62 7.10 10.82
N SER A 411 13.17 6.37 9.80
CA SER A 411 11.88 6.62 9.13
C SER A 411 10.68 6.42 10.05
N LEU A 412 10.82 5.58 11.07
CA LEU A 412 9.79 5.34 12.10
C LEU A 412 9.74 6.45 13.15
N HIS A 413 10.84 7.20 13.31
CA HIS A 413 11.00 8.21 14.35
C HIS A 413 11.69 9.49 13.80
N PRO A 414 11.13 10.11 12.75
CA PRO A 414 11.83 11.13 11.97
C PRO A 414 12.17 12.39 12.75
N SER A 415 11.41 12.70 13.81
CA SER A 415 11.65 13.82 14.71
C SER A 415 12.65 13.53 15.85
N ARG A 416 12.97 12.27 16.11
CA ARG A 416 13.77 11.87 17.29
C ARG A 416 15.20 11.46 16.95
N MET A 417 15.37 10.79 15.82
CA MET A 417 16.60 10.10 15.44
C MET A 417 17.19 10.65 14.17
N THR A 418 18.33 11.33 14.29
CA THR A 418 19.07 11.84 13.13
C THR A 418 20.57 11.63 13.28
N GLN A 419 21.25 11.45 12.16
CA GLN A 419 22.70 11.29 12.09
C GLN A 419 23.23 12.02 10.86
N VAL A 420 24.43 12.58 10.96
CA VAL A 420 25.19 13.12 9.83
C VAL A 420 26.52 12.40 9.71
N ILE A 421 26.78 11.85 8.53
CA ILE A 421 28.07 11.25 8.17
C ILE A 421 28.70 12.09 7.07
N ARG A 422 29.85 12.71 7.38
CA ARG A 422 30.68 13.43 6.41
C ARG A 422 31.77 12.51 5.88
N VAL A 423 31.71 12.24 4.57
CA VAL A 423 32.70 11.43 3.86
C VAL A 423 33.68 12.37 3.17
N ARG A 424 34.97 12.23 3.51
CA ARG A 424 36.06 13.06 2.95
C ARG A 424 36.86 12.29 1.91
#